data_AF-A0A7V7KBY9-F1
#
_entry.id   AF-A0A7V7KBY9-F1
#
_cell.length_a   1.000
_cell.length_b   1.000
_cell.length_c   1.000
_cell.angle_alpha   90.00
_cell.angle_beta   90.00
_cell.angle_gamma   90.00
#
_symmetry.space_group_name_H-M   'P 1'
#
loop_
_entity.id
_entity.type
_entity.pdbx_description
1 polymer ?
#
loop_
_entity_poly.entity_id
_entity_poly.type
_entity_poly.pdbx_seq_one_letter_code
_entity_poly.pdbx_strand_id
1 'polypeptide(L)' 'MAAIPVIVKIRAAAEPLYKRSLLIWEKALGPEHPKVATSLENYAKLLRKTERHAEAEELEARGKAIRARHAEKNP' A
#
# COMPACT_ATOMS: atom_id res chain seq x y z
N MET A 1 29.11 9.73 -4.55
CA MET A 1 28.22 9.37 -3.41
C MET A 1 27.22 10.52 -3.16
N ALA A 2 26.27 10.76 -4.08
CA ALA A 2 25.25 11.81 -3.94
C ALA A 2 24.00 11.46 -4.77
N ALA A 3 23.03 10.75 -4.17
CA ALA A 3 21.71 10.49 -4.76
C ALA A 3 20.55 10.84 -3.80
N ILE A 4 20.86 11.50 -2.68
CA ILE A 4 19.97 11.69 -1.53
C ILE A 4 18.84 12.72 -1.76
N PRO A 5 18.96 13.80 -2.59
CA PRO A 5 17.87 14.79 -2.71
C PRO A 5 16.71 14.38 -3.64
N VAL A 6 16.97 13.67 -4.74
CA VAL A 6 15.96 13.40 -5.78
C VAL A 6 15.00 12.28 -5.36
N ILE A 7 15.56 11.26 -4.72
CA ILE A 7 14.82 10.08 -4.30
C ILE A 7 13.75 10.47 -3.25
N VAL A 8 14.08 11.34 -2.30
CA VAL A 8 13.12 11.84 -1.29
C VAL A 8 11.99 12.65 -1.96
N LYS A 9 12.31 13.48 -2.95
CA LYS A 9 11.33 14.33 -3.66
C LYS A 9 10.29 13.50 -4.45
N ILE A 10 10.72 12.42 -5.11
CA ILE A 10 9.79 11.53 -5.85
C ILE A 10 8.93 10.71 -4.87
N ARG A 11 9.50 10.29 -3.73
CA ARG A 11 8.79 9.52 -2.70
C ARG A 11 7.65 10.31 -2.05
N ALA A 12 7.88 11.59 -1.73
CA ALA A 12 6.86 12.48 -1.16
C ALA A 12 5.68 12.74 -2.10
N ALA A 13 5.91 12.77 -3.42
CA ALA A 13 4.85 12.91 -4.42
C ALA A 13 4.03 11.62 -4.61
N ALA A 14 4.58 10.45 -4.30
CA ALA A 14 3.92 9.16 -4.51
C ALA A 14 2.92 8.80 -3.38
N GLU A 15 3.20 9.17 -2.13
CA GLU A 15 2.32 8.89 -0.99
C GLU A 15 0.88 9.41 -1.17
N PRO A 16 0.63 10.69 -1.55
CA PRO A 16 -0.73 11.17 -1.76
C PRO A 16 -1.45 10.43 -2.89
N LEU A 17 -0.72 9.95 -3.91
CA LEU A 17 -1.30 9.15 -5.00
C LEU A 17 -1.74 7.77 -4.51
N TYR A 18 -0.93 7.10 -3.66
CA TYR A 18 -1.31 5.84 -3.06
C TYR A 18 -2.52 5.97 -2.12
N LYS A 19 -2.56 7.02 -1.28
CA LYS A 19 -3.72 7.30 -0.42
C LYS A 19 -4.99 7.53 -1.23
N ARG A 20 -4.90 8.33 -2.32
CA ARG A 20 -6.03 8.58 -3.21
C ARG A 20 -6.50 7.32 -3.94
N SER A 21 -5.56 6.53 -4.47
CA SER A 21 -5.85 5.24 -5.11
C SER A 21 -6.58 4.32 -4.13
N LEU A 22 -6.06 4.16 -2.91
CA LEU A 22 -6.64 3.31 -1.89
C LEU A 22 -8.09 3.71 -1.59
N LEU A 23 -8.35 5.00 -1.37
CA LEU A 23 -9.70 5.52 -1.10
C LEU A 23 -10.66 5.28 -2.27
N ILE A 24 -10.20 5.42 -3.52
CA ILE A 24 -11.02 5.14 -4.71
C ILE A 24 -11.35 3.65 -4.77
N TRP A 25 -10.36 2.77 -4.58
CA TRP A 25 -10.58 1.32 -4.62
C TRP A 25 -11.50 0.83 -3.50
N GLU A 26 -11.32 1.33 -2.28
CA GLU A 26 -12.19 1.01 -1.15
C GLU A 26 -13.63 1.43 -1.39
N LYS A 27 -13.85 2.63 -1.95
CA LYS A 27 -15.21 3.11 -2.29
C LYS A 27 -15.84 2.34 -3.45
N ALA A 28 -15.06 2.03 -4.48
CA ALA A 28 -15.58 1.42 -5.70
C ALA A 28 -15.82 -0.09 -5.57
N LEU A 29 -14.97 -0.79 -4.81
CA LEU A 29 -14.96 -2.26 -4.77
C LEU A 29 -15.19 -2.83 -3.37
N GLY A 30 -15.20 -1.98 -2.34
CA GLY A 30 -15.25 -2.38 -0.95
C GLY A 30 -13.86 -2.62 -0.35
N PRO A 31 -13.73 -2.51 0.99
CA PRO A 31 -12.44 -2.57 1.69
C PRO A 31 -11.76 -3.95 1.66
N GLU A 32 -12.50 -4.99 1.32
CA GLU A 32 -12.05 -6.39 1.30
C GLU A 32 -11.71 -6.91 -0.11
N HIS A 33 -11.70 -6.02 -1.10
CA HIS A 33 -11.44 -6.43 -2.47
C HIS A 33 -9.93 -6.72 -2.70
N PRO A 34 -9.52 -7.77 -3.45
CA PRO A 34 -8.11 -8.07 -3.72
C PRO A 34 -7.28 -6.92 -4.33
N LYS A 35 -7.95 -6.02 -5.07
CA LYS A 35 -7.32 -4.79 -5.59
C LYS A 35 -6.96 -3.79 -4.48
N VAL A 36 -7.75 -3.71 -3.41
CA VAL A 36 -7.39 -2.92 -2.20
C VAL A 36 -6.13 -3.50 -1.57
N ALA A 37 -6.04 -4.83 -1.43
CA ALA A 37 -4.86 -5.52 -0.92
C ALA A 37 -3.59 -5.22 -1.75
N THR A 38 -3.72 -5.21 -3.08
CA THR A 38 -2.63 -4.86 -3.99
C THR A 38 -2.18 -3.40 -3.83
N SER A 39 -3.14 -2.47 -3.67
CA SER A 39 -2.83 -1.05 -3.44
C SER A 39 -2.12 -0.83 -2.09
N LEU A 40 -2.52 -1.54 -1.04
CA LEU A 40 -1.91 -1.49 0.28
C LEU A 40 -0.43 -1.92 0.24
N GLU A 41 -0.12 -3.03 -0.43
CA GLU A 41 1.26 -3.52 -0.55
C GLU A 41 2.17 -2.60 -1.35
N ASN A 42 1.66 -2.01 -2.43
CA ASN A 42 2.44 -1.06 -3.21
C ASN A 42 2.74 0.21 -2.42
N TYR A 43 1.80 0.64 -1.57
CA TYR A 43 2.03 1.74 -0.65
C TYR A 43 3.04 1.36 0.44
N ALA A 44 2.94 0.15 1.02
CA ALA A 44 3.92 -0.35 2.00
C ALA A 44 5.36 -0.39 1.44
N LYS A 45 5.54 -0.82 0.18
CA LYS A 45 6.84 -0.78 -0.50
C LYS A 45 7.42 0.63 -0.60
N LEU A 46 6.58 1.64 -0.80
CA LEU A 46 7.02 3.04 -0.75
C LEU A 46 7.47 3.41 0.67
N LEU A 47 6.70 3.02 1.69
CA LEU A 47 7.00 3.32 3.09
C LEU A 47 8.31 2.68 3.57
N ARG A 48 8.58 1.42 3.18
CA ARG A 48 9.88 0.76 3.39
C ARG A 48 11.04 1.56 2.80
N LYS A 49 10.85 2.13 1.60
CA LYS A 49 11.88 2.98 0.95
C LYS A 49 12.06 4.32 1.67
N THR A 50 11.10 4.76 2.47
CA THR A 50 11.18 5.99 3.28
C THR A 50 11.51 5.71 4.75
N GLU A 51 12.05 4.53 5.08
CA GLU A 51 12.39 4.11 6.46
C GLU A 51 11.18 4.07 7.43
N ARG A 52 9.94 4.11 6.90
CA ARG A 52 8.69 4.06 7.67
C ARG A 52 8.22 2.62 7.81
N HIS A 53 9.05 1.80 8.47
CA HIS A 53 8.85 0.35 8.52
C HIS A 53 7.59 -0.07 9.28
N ALA A 54 7.27 0.57 10.41
CA ALA A 54 6.08 0.23 11.21
C ALA A 54 4.79 0.44 10.40
N GLU A 55 4.64 1.60 9.76
CA GLU A 55 3.47 1.89 8.91
C GLU A 55 3.40 0.96 7.68
N ALA A 56 4.55 0.56 7.12
CA ALA A 56 4.56 -0.43 6.04
C ALA A 56 4.02 -1.79 6.51
N GLU A 57 4.41 -2.23 7.71
CA GLU A 57 3.99 -3.52 8.28
C GLU A 57 2.49 -3.56 8.55
N GLU A 58 1.90 -2.47 9.02
CA GLU A 58 0.45 -2.36 9.20
C GLU A 58 -0.31 -2.52 7.86
N LEU A 59 0.17 -1.85 6.80
CA LEU A 59 -0.45 -1.95 5.48
C LEU A 59 -0.28 -3.36 4.88
N GLU A 60 0.89 -3.97 5.02
CA GLU A 60 1.16 -5.35 4.59
C GLU A 60 0.27 -6.35 5.34
N ALA A 61 0.13 -6.20 6.66
CA ALA A 61 -0.73 -7.05 7.48
C ALA A 61 -2.19 -6.97 7.01
N ARG A 62 -2.68 -5.76 6.75
CA ARG A 62 -4.04 -5.56 6.22
C ARG A 62 -4.21 -6.19 4.84
N GLY A 63 -3.25 -6.01 3.92
CA GLY A 63 -3.28 -6.62 2.59
C GLY A 63 -3.27 -8.16 2.62
N LYS A 64 -2.48 -8.76 3.51
CA LYS A 64 -2.46 -10.21 3.73
C LYS A 64 -3.79 -10.73 4.27
N ALA A 65 -4.37 -10.02 5.25
CA ALA A 65 -5.65 -10.40 5.84
C ALA A 65 -6.79 -10.42 4.81
N ILE A 66 -6.82 -9.44 3.90
CA ILE A 66 -7.80 -9.41 2.80
C ILE A 66 -7.63 -10.64 1.89
N ARG A 67 -6.40 -11.00 1.51
CA ARG A 67 -6.15 -12.16 0.65
C ARG A 67 -6.50 -13.49 1.31
N ALA A 68 -6.20 -13.65 2.60
CA ALA A 68 -6.59 -14.83 3.36
C ALA A 68 -8.11 -15.02 3.33
N ARG A 69 -8.87 -13.96 3.66
CA ARG A 69 -10.34 -13.98 3.61
C ARG A 69 -10.90 -14.24 2.22
N HIS A 70 -10.21 -13.79 1.16
CA HIS A 70 -10.63 -14.07 -0.21
C HIS A 70 -10.35 -15.53 -0.61
N ALA A 71 -9.21 -16.09 -0.23
CA ALA A 71 -8.87 -17.49 -0.48
C ALA A 71 -9.83 -18.45 0.25
N GLU A 72 -10.22 -18.13 1.49
CA GLU A 72 -11.22 -18.89 2.26
C GLU A 72 -12.60 -18.93 1.58
N LYS A 73 -12.95 -17.90 0.81
CA LYS A 73 -14.24 -17.80 0.10
C LYS A 73 -14.25 -18.45 -1.28
N ASN A 74 -13.08 -18.84 -1.80
CA ASN A 74 -12.94 -19.41 -3.14
C ASN A 74 -11.93 -20.57 -3.13
N PRO A 75 -12.29 -21.71 -2.52
CA PRO A 75 -11.44 -22.90 -2.39
C PRO A 75 -11.14 -23.58 -3.73
#